data_AF-A0A4S2S5M0-F1
#
_entry.id   AF-A0A4S2S5M0-F1
#
_cell.length_a   1.000
_cell.length_b   1.000
_cell.length_c   1.000
_cell.angle_alpha   90.00
_cell.angle_beta   90.00
_cell.angle_gamma   90.00
#
_symmetry.space_group_name_H-M   'P 1'
#
loop_
_entity.id
_entity.type
_entity.pdbx_description
1 polymer ?
#
loop_
_entity_poly.entity_id
_entity_poly.type
_entity_poly.pdbx_seq_one_letter_code
_entity_poly.pdbx_strand_id
1 'polypeptide(L)'
;MPGMRHGHTVSKATRGFDAAKKINGRKRHIAVDTLGLPVMITVTPADMTDRDAARELLRRLRVMQPQSPRSGPTPPTPASS
;
A
#
# COMPACT_ATOMS: atom_id res chain seq x y z
N MET A 1 35.78 -17.92 0.87
CA MET A 1 34.98 -16.98 0.03
C MET A 1 34.41 -15.90 0.94
N PRO A 2 34.86 -14.63 0.87
CA PRO A 2 34.27 -13.56 1.68
C PRO A 2 32.91 -13.18 1.10
N GLY A 3 31.84 -13.47 1.84
CA GLY A 3 30.46 -13.15 1.45
C GLY A 3 30.24 -11.65 1.34
N MET A 4 29.53 -11.24 0.28
CA MET A 4 29.17 -9.86 -0.04
C MET A 4 28.46 -9.19 1.15
N ARG A 5 29.11 -8.17 1.75
CA ARG A 5 28.54 -7.40 2.86
C ARG A 5 27.50 -6.43 2.31
N HIS A 6 26.22 -6.77 2.52
CA HIS A 6 25.12 -5.87 2.21
C HIS A 6 25.09 -4.76 3.26
N GLY A 7 25.17 -3.50 2.82
CA GLY A 7 25.28 -2.32 3.68
C GLY A 7 24.17 -2.23 4.73
N HIS A 8 24.46 -1.54 5.83
CA HIS A 8 23.53 -1.30 6.94
C HIS A 8 22.40 -0.33 6.55
N THR A 9 21.53 -0.69 5.62
CA THR A 9 20.51 0.24 5.11
C THR A 9 19.17 0.16 5.84
N VAL A 10 18.88 -0.94 6.56
CA VAL A 10 17.67 -1.06 7.39
C VAL A 10 17.96 -1.91 8.63
N SER A 11 17.45 -1.50 9.80
CA SER A 11 17.63 -2.23 11.06
C SER A 11 16.96 -3.61 11.04
N LYS A 12 17.56 -4.60 11.73
CA LYS A 12 17.05 -5.98 11.79
C LYS A 12 15.61 -6.04 12.35
N ALA A 13 15.27 -5.15 13.28
CA ALA A 13 13.96 -5.10 13.93
C ALA A 13 12.78 -4.83 12.98
N THR A 14 13.05 -4.31 11.78
CA THR A 14 12.01 -3.77 10.91
C THR A 14 12.20 -4.17 9.44
N ARG A 15 13.10 -5.12 9.18
CA ARG A 15 13.41 -5.60 7.83
C ARG A 15 13.06 -7.08 7.72
N GLY A 16 12.69 -7.45 6.50
CA GLY A 16 12.40 -8.81 6.09
C GLY A 16 13.46 -9.40 5.17
N PHE A 17 13.39 -10.70 4.93
CA PHE A 17 14.20 -11.36 3.92
C PHE A 17 13.33 -11.83 2.75
N ASP A 18 13.63 -11.32 1.56
CA ASP A 18 13.02 -11.80 0.33
C ASP A 18 13.84 -12.97 -0.21
N ALA A 19 13.30 -14.20 -0.11
CA ALA A 19 14.00 -15.41 -0.53
C ALA A 19 14.22 -15.49 -2.05
N ALA A 20 13.33 -14.89 -2.84
CA ALA A 20 13.44 -14.90 -4.30
C ALA A 20 14.59 -14.01 -4.78
N LYS A 21 14.76 -12.84 -4.15
CA LYS A 21 15.84 -11.88 -4.46
C LYS A 21 17.08 -12.05 -3.59
N LYS A 22 17.00 -12.87 -2.53
CA LYS A 22 18.04 -13.08 -1.50
C LYS A 22 18.52 -11.79 -0.84
N ILE A 23 17.61 -10.82 -0.67
CA ILE A 23 17.93 -9.52 -0.07
C ILE A 23 17.20 -9.32 1.27
N ASN A 24 17.86 -8.61 2.18
CA ASN A 24 17.22 -8.09 3.38
C ASN A 24 16.71 -6.67 3.11
N GLY A 25 15.47 -6.36 3.45
CA GLY A 25 14.94 -5.03 3.23
C GLY A 25 13.49 -4.81 3.63
N ARG A 26 12.89 -3.79 3.03
CA ARG A 26 11.47 -3.45 3.14
C ARG A 26 10.88 -3.27 1.74
N LYS A 27 9.60 -3.56 1.59
CA LYS A 27 8.82 -3.34 0.36
C LYS A 27 7.88 -2.15 0.56
N ARG A 28 7.69 -1.35 -0.50
CA ARG A 28 6.75 -0.23 -0.52
C ARG A 28 5.57 -0.60 -1.41
N HIS A 29 4.37 -0.54 -0.86
CA HIS A 29 3.10 -0.79 -1.53
C HIS A 29 2.40 0.55 -1.70
N ILE A 30 2.18 0.97 -2.95
CA ILE A 30 1.63 2.28 -3.28
C ILE A 30 0.32 2.07 -4.02
N ALA A 31 -0.76 2.63 -3.47
CA ALA A 31 -2.02 2.80 -4.19
C ALA A 31 -2.03 4.20 -4.81
N VAL A 32 -2.46 4.27 -6.07
CA VAL A 32 -2.57 5.50 -6.84
C VAL A 32 -4.02 5.66 -7.33
N ASP A 33 -4.44 6.90 -7.50
CA ASP A 33 -5.69 7.25 -8.21
C ASP A 33 -5.51 7.15 -9.73
N THR A 34 -6.62 7.24 -10.47
CA THR A 34 -6.71 7.27 -11.93
C THR A 34 -5.85 8.36 -12.59
N LEU A 35 -5.61 9.48 -11.90
CA LEU A 35 -4.72 10.56 -12.35
C LEU A 35 -3.24 10.31 -12.02
N GLY A 36 -2.90 9.16 -11.44
CA GLY A 36 -1.54 8.80 -11.02
C GLY A 36 -1.09 9.39 -9.68
N LEU A 37 -2.01 10.03 -8.94
CA LEU A 37 -1.71 10.61 -7.63
C LEU A 37 -1.66 9.53 -6.54
N PRO A 38 -0.62 9.45 -5.69
CA PRO A 38 -0.55 8.48 -4.61
C PRO A 38 -1.64 8.74 -3.55
N VAL A 39 -2.51 7.76 -3.33
CA VAL A 39 -3.57 7.83 -2.30
C VAL A 39 -3.17 7.15 -1.00
N MET A 40 -2.30 6.14 -1.05
CA MET A 40 -1.74 5.52 0.14
C MET A 40 -0.40 4.84 -0.14
N ILE A 41 0.52 4.96 0.82
CA ILE A 41 1.83 4.28 0.79
C ILE A 41 1.97 3.48 2.08
N THR A 42 2.18 2.18 1.97
CA THR A 42 2.49 1.30 3.12
C THR A 42 3.84 0.64 2.94
N VAL A 43 4.64 0.64 4.01
CA VAL A 43 5.95 -0.01 4.03
C VAL A 43 5.89 -1.26 4.88
N THR A 44 6.34 -2.39 4.34
CA THR A 44 6.29 -3.70 4.99
C THR A 44 7.68 -4.36 4.97
N PRO A 45 7.97 -5.30 5.88
CA PRO A 45 9.14 -6.17 5.77
C PRO A 45 9.16 -6.89 4.41
N ALA A 46 10.35 -7.14 3.85
CA ALA A 46 10.47 -7.75 2.53
C ALA A 46 9.99 -9.22 2.43
N ASP A 47 9.77 -9.90 3.55
CA ASP A 47 9.19 -11.24 3.62
C ASP A 47 7.65 -11.26 3.42
N MET A 48 6.98 -10.11 3.58
CA MET A 48 5.55 -10.02 3.34
C MET A 48 5.23 -10.16 1.86
N THR A 49 4.22 -10.98 1.54
CA THR A 49 3.74 -11.16 0.17
C THR A 49 2.91 -9.95 -0.28
N ASP A 50 2.95 -9.65 -1.58
CA ASP A 50 2.17 -8.53 -2.14
C ASP A 50 0.66 -8.73 -1.94
N ARG A 51 0.18 -9.98 -1.87
CA ARG A 51 -1.23 -10.31 -1.61
C ARG A 51 -1.66 -9.87 -0.22
N ASP A 52 -0.89 -10.20 0.81
CA ASP A 52 -1.21 -9.84 2.19
C ASP A 52 -1.07 -8.34 2.40
N ALA A 53 -0.03 -7.75 1.83
CA ALA A 53 0.18 -6.31 1.88
C ALA A 53 -0.94 -5.53 1.17
N ALA A 54 -1.42 -6.01 0.01
CA ALA A 54 -2.53 -5.38 -0.70
C ALA A 54 -3.84 -5.43 0.09
N ARG A 55 -4.15 -6.56 0.74
CA ARG A 55 -5.33 -6.68 1.61
C ARG A 55 -5.30 -5.68 2.76
N GLU A 56 -4.15 -5.54 3.42
CA GLU A 56 -4.00 -4.59 4.52
C GLU A 56 -4.04 -3.13 4.02
N LEU A 57 -3.40 -2.83 2.88
CA LEU A 57 -3.44 -1.52 2.24
C LEU A 57 -4.88 -1.11 1.91
N LEU A 58 -5.65 -1.99 1.27
CA LEU A 58 -7.05 -1.74 0.91
C LEU A 58 -7.96 -1.60 2.13
N ARG A 59 -7.74 -2.43 3.17
CA ARG A 59 -8.47 -2.32 4.44
C ARG A 59 -8.24 -0.96 5.09
N ARG A 60 -6.99 -0.49 5.13
CA ARG A 60 -6.65 0.83 5.69
C ARG A 60 -7.19 1.97 4.84
N LEU A 61 -7.06 1.90 3.52
CA LEU A 61 -7.66 2.86 2.59
C LEU A 61 -9.16 3.04 2.88
N ARG A 62 -9.90 1.94 3.03
CA ARG A 62 -11.34 1.98 3.32
C ARG A 62 -11.68 2.65 4.65
N VAL A 63 -10.85 2.48 5.68
CA VAL A 63 -11.09 3.09 7.00
C VAL A 63 -10.71 4.58 6.99
N MET A 64 -9.63 4.94 6.30
CA MET A 64 -9.12 6.32 6.28
C MET A 64 -9.84 7.22 5.27
N GLN A 65 -10.42 6.64 4.22
CA GLN A 65 -11.31 7.31 3.27
C GLN A 65 -12.72 6.70 3.36
N PRO A 66 -13.52 7.08 4.37
CA PRO A 66 -14.94 6.74 4.39
C PRO A 66 -15.74 7.42 3.27
N GLN A 67 -15.14 8.36 2.53
CA GLN A 67 -15.82 9.16 1.50
C GLN A 67 -15.34 8.78 0.09
N SER A 68 -16.04 7.85 -0.54
CA SER A 68 -16.50 8.10 -1.91
C SER A 68 -18.01 7.96 -1.83
N PRO A 69 -18.79 9.05 -1.94
CA PRO A 69 -20.23 8.93 -1.98
C PRO A 69 -20.53 8.02 -3.16
N ARG A 70 -21.12 6.86 -2.84
CA ARG A 70 -21.77 6.01 -3.83
C ARG A 70 -22.59 6.97 -4.69
N SER A 71 -22.22 7.13 -5.95
CA SER A 71 -23.01 7.90 -6.92
C SER A 71 -24.30 7.14 -7.16
N GLY A 72 -25.17 7.12 -6.16
CA GLY A 72 -26.58 6.86 -6.37
C GLY A 72 -27.14 8.00 -7.23
N PRO A 73 -28.15 7.73 -8.07
CA PRO A 73 -28.76 8.77 -8.88
C PRO A 73 -29.23 9.89 -7.96
N THR A 74 -28.73 11.10 -8.19
CA THR A 74 -29.22 12.31 -7.53
C THR A 74 -30.74 12.38 -7.72
N PRO A 75 -31.53 12.57 -6.65
CA PRO A 75 -32.98 12.69 -6.77
C PRO A 75 -33.30 13.91 -7.66
N PRO A 76 -34.31 13.83 -8.54
CA PRO A 76 -34.69 14.96 -9.36
C PRO A 76 -35.14 16.11 -8.45
N THR A 77 -34.50 17.27 -8.59
CA THR A 77 -34.92 18.51 -7.95
C THR A 77 -36.37 18.79 -8.34
N PRO A 78 -37.31 19.00 -7.40
CA PRO A 78 -38.66 19.38 -7.76
C PRO A 78 -38.62 20.75 -8.45
N ALA A 79 -39.18 20.84 -9.64
CA ALA A 79 -39.36 22.10 -10.34
C ALA A 79 -40.32 22.98 -9.52
N SER A 80 -39.82 24.12 -9.05
CA SER A 80 -40.68 25.14 -8.46
C SER A 80 -41.65 25.68 -9.51
N SER A 81 -42.89 25.85 -9.08
CA SER A 81 -44.02 26.44 -9.81
C SER A 81 -43.91 27.96 -9.90
#